data_AF-A0A9X2ZF76-F1
#
_entry.id   AF-A0A9X2ZF76-F1
#
_cell.length_a   1.000
_cell.length_b   1.000
_cell.length_c   1.000
_cell.angle_alpha   90.00
_cell.angle_beta   90.00
_cell.angle_gamma   90.00
#
_symmetry.space_group_name_H-M   'P 1'
#
loop_
_entity.id
_entity.type
_entity.pdbx_description
1 polymer ?
#
loop_
_entity_poly.entity_id
_entity_poly.type
_entity_poly.pdbx_seq_one_letter_code
_entity_poly.pdbx_strand_id
1 'polypeptide(L)' 'MADDDTRKVSQKDLAAMIDRTPGALSQAVRRTHFCAGYPVFEWAEWHPGGKQVMHYEVPVQVLKELLPAEEYTSFGIFD' A
#
# COMPACT_ATOMS: atom_id res chain seq x y z
N MET A 1 17.59 11.79 10.06
CA MET A 1 17.03 11.01 8.94
C MET A 1 15.65 10.59 9.41
N ALA A 2 14.59 11.06 8.77
CA ALA A 2 13.25 10.58 9.08
C ALA A 2 13.23 9.10 8.65
N ASP A 3 13.14 8.21 9.63
CA ASP A 3 12.76 6.82 9.39
C ASP A 3 11.36 6.91 8.78
N ASP A 4 11.27 6.81 7.46
CA ASP A 4 9.99 6.75 6.77
C ASP A 4 9.41 5.38 7.12
N ASP A 5 8.73 5.33 8.28
CA ASP A 5 8.14 4.11 8.83
C ASP A 5 7.12 3.65 7.79
N THR A 6 7.49 2.64 7.02
CA THR A 6 6.66 2.01 5.99
C THR A 6 6.25 0.65 6.50
N ARG A 7 5.01 0.24 6.19
CA ARG A 7 4.49 -1.07 6.55
C ARG A 7 4.24 -1.87 5.28
N LYS A 8 4.59 -3.15 5.36
CA LYS A 8 4.30 -4.13 4.30
C LYS A 8 2.82 -4.48 4.35
N VAL A 9 2.08 -4.04 3.33
CA VAL A 9 0.65 -4.28 3.16
C VAL A 9 0.44 -5.19 1.94
N SER A 10 -0.48 -6.15 2.07
CA SER A 10 -0.82 -7.02 0.95
C SER A 10 -1.58 -6.23 -0.13
N GLN A 11 -1.56 -6.72 -1.37
CA GLN A 11 -2.36 -6.10 -2.44
C GLN A 11 -3.85 -6.02 -2.09
N LYS A 12 -4.38 -7.05 -1.42
CA LYS A 12 -5.79 -7.15 -1.06
C LYS A 12 -6.15 -6.12 0.00
N ASP A 13 -5.30 -5.99 1.02
CA ASP A 13 -5.53 -5.04 2.11
C ASP A 13 -5.42 -3.60 1.61
N LEU A 14 -4.38 -3.28 0.84
CA LEU A 14 -4.23 -1.94 0.26
C LEU A 14 -5.42 -1.61 -0.67
N ALA A 15 -5.87 -2.57 -1.46
CA ALA A 15 -7.05 -2.42 -2.31
C ALA A 15 -8.30 -2.08 -1.50
N ALA A 16 -8.51 -2.78 -0.38
CA ALA A 16 -9.62 -2.52 0.52
C ALA A 16 -9.52 -1.13 1.18
N MET A 17 -8.31 -0.74 1.62
CA MET A 17 -8.07 0.57 2.26
C MET A 17 -8.38 1.76 1.32
N ILE A 18 -8.00 1.66 0.05
CA ILE A 18 -8.20 2.75 -0.92
C ILE A 18 -9.53 2.62 -1.70
N ASP A 19 -10.42 1.70 -1.31
CA ASP A 19 -11.69 1.38 -1.98
C ASP A 19 -11.52 1.13 -3.50
N ARG A 20 -10.58 0.24 -3.83
CA ARG A 20 -10.28 -0.17 -5.22
C ARG A 20 -10.18 -1.68 -5.36
N THR A 21 -10.18 -2.13 -6.60
CA THR A 21 -9.95 -3.54 -6.90
C THR A 21 -8.44 -3.85 -6.96
N PRO A 22 -8.01 -5.06 -6.57
CA PRO A 22 -6.61 -5.50 -6.71
C PRO A 22 -6.10 -5.38 -8.14
N GLY A 23 -6.99 -5.61 -9.13
CA GLY A 23 -6.68 -5.46 -10.54
C GLY A 23 -6.34 -4.02 -10.93
N ALA A 24 -7.07 -3.03 -10.40
CA ALA A 24 -6.77 -1.62 -10.62
C ALA A 24 -5.42 -1.23 -10.03
N LEU A 25 -5.08 -1.72 -8.83
CA LEU A 25 -3.76 -1.57 -8.21
C LEU A 25 -2.65 -2.15 -9.08
N SER A 26 -2.79 -3.41 -9.53
CA SER A 26 -1.77 -4.05 -10.37
C SER A 26 -1.54 -3.30 -11.69
N GLN A 27 -2.61 -2.76 -12.28
CA GLN A 27 -2.52 -1.99 -13.51
C GLN A 27 -1.87 -0.62 -13.27
N ALA A 28 -2.21 0.05 -12.16
CA ALA A 28 -1.61 1.32 -11.77
C ALA A 28 -0.10 1.17 -11.53
N VAL A 29 0.31 0.13 -10.80
CA VAL A 29 1.72 -0.20 -10.58
C VAL A 29 2.46 -0.44 -11.89
N ARG A 30 1.91 -1.29 -12.77
CA ARG A 30 2.54 -1.63 -14.07
C ARG A 30 2.68 -0.44 -15.01
N ARG A 31 1.76 0.52 -14.93
CA ARG A 31 1.76 1.71 -15.79
C ARG A 31 2.31 2.95 -15.09
N THR A 32 2.85 2.82 -13.87
CA THR A 32 3.35 3.95 -13.06
C THR A 32 2.31 5.07 -12.95
N HIS A 33 1.06 4.70 -12.68
CA HIS A 33 -0.08 5.61 -12.52
C HIS A 33 -0.50 5.72 -11.06
N PHE A 34 -1.06 6.87 -10.70
CA PHE A 34 -1.69 7.08 -9.41
C PHE A 34 -2.98 6.27 -9.28
N CYS A 35 -3.19 5.65 -8.12
CA CYS A 35 -4.42 4.94 -7.79
C CYS A 35 -5.07 5.60 -6.58
N ALA A 36 -6.32 6.06 -6.73
CA ALA A 36 -7.04 6.80 -5.68
C ALA A 36 -6.27 8.04 -5.16
N GLY A 37 -5.44 8.67 -6.00
CA GLY A 37 -4.60 9.81 -5.61
C GLY A 37 -3.21 9.44 -5.07
N TYR A 38 -2.93 8.15 -4.91
CA TYR A 38 -1.69 7.66 -4.31
C TYR A 38 -0.71 7.06 -5.33
N PRO A 39 0.61 7.28 -5.18
CA PRO A 39 1.64 6.70 -6.03
C PRO A 39 1.95 5.25 -5.66
N VAL A 40 0.96 4.36 -5.77
CA VAL A 40 1.07 2.94 -5.39
C VAL A 40 2.19 2.17 -6.09
N PHE A 41 2.69 2.69 -7.22
CA PHE A 41 3.81 2.14 -7.97
C PHE A 41 5.16 2.34 -7.26
N GLU A 42 5.31 3.39 -6.44
CA GLU A 42 6.53 3.63 -5.66
C GLU A 42 6.62 2.71 -4.45
N TRP A 43 5.47 2.22 -3.98
CA TRP A 43 5.38 1.33 -2.82
C TRP A 43 5.50 -0.14 -3.20
N ALA A 44 5.36 -0.48 -4.48
CA ALA A 44 5.25 -1.88 -4.91
C ALA A 44 6.60 -2.61 -4.84
N GLU A 45 6.74 -3.57 -3.93
CA GLU A 45 7.88 -4.49 -3.89
C GLU A 45 7.63 -5.67 -4.85
N TRP A 46 8.46 -5.78 -5.88
CA TRP A 46 8.34 -6.83 -6.89
C TRP A 46 9.01 -8.11 -6.44
N HIS A 47 8.37 -9.25 -6.72
CA HIS A 47 9.04 -10.54 -6.61
C HIS A 47 10.30 -10.52 -7.48
N PRO A 48 11.43 -11.12 -7.07
CA PRO A 48 12.67 -11.17 -7.87
C PRO A 48 12.50 -11.82 -9.26
N GLY A 49 11.38 -12.52 -9.49
CA GLY A 49 11.01 -13.08 -10.78
C GLY A 49 10.27 -12.10 -11.71
N GLY A 50 10.03 -10.86 -11.29
CA GLY A 50 9.49 -9.74 -12.08
C GLY A 50 8.02 -9.86 -12.54
N LYS A 51 7.33 -10.96 -12.21
CA LYS A 51 5.96 -11.23 -12.73
C LYS A 51 4.84 -10.72 -11.84
N GLN A 52 5.11 -10.54 -10.54
CA GLN A 52 4.10 -10.16 -9.54
C GLN A 52 4.69 -9.27 -8.46
N VAL A 53 3.85 -8.41 -7.89
CA VAL A 53 4.15 -7.64 -6.67
C VAL A 53 3.96 -8.57 -5.48
N MET A 54 4.93 -8.63 -4.58
CA MET A 54 4.84 -9.41 -3.34
C MET A 54 4.00 -8.66 -2.30
N HIS A 55 4.32 -7.41 -2.05
CA HIS A 55 3.64 -6.54 -1.10
C HIS A 55 3.91 -5.07 -1.42
N TYR A 56 3.25 -4.17 -0.70
CA TYR A 56 3.39 -2.73 -0.83
C TYR A 56 3.99 -2.16 0.45
N GLU A 57 5.09 -1.42 0.34
CA GLU A 57 5.70 -0.67 1.44
C GLU A 57 5.03 0.69 1.54
N VAL A 58 3.90 0.72 2.26
CA VAL A 58 3.06 1.92 2.36
C VAL A 58 3.52 2.76 3.55
N PRO A 59 3.74 4.07 3.38
CA PRO A 59 4.08 4.95 4.49
C PRO A 59 3.02 4.91 5.58
N VAL A 60 3.44 4.83 6.85
CA VAL A 60 2.53 4.80 8.00
C VAL A 60 1.65 6.05 8.03
N GLN A 61 2.13 7.21 7.58
CA GLN A 61 1.31 8.42 7.47
C GLN A 61 0.11 8.21 6.53
N VAL A 62 0.33 7.59 5.37
CA VAL A 62 -0.74 7.25 4.44
C VAL A 62 -1.69 6.23 5.05
N LEU A 63 -1.17 5.21 5.75
CA LEU A 63 -2.02 4.24 6.45
C LEU A 63 -2.87 4.91 7.52
N LYS A 64 -2.34 5.94 8.20
CA LYS A 64 -3.09 6.75 9.16
C LYS A 64 -4.18 7.60 8.53
N GLU A 65 -4.00 8.04 7.29
CA GLU A 65 -5.03 8.75 6.53
C GLU A 65 -6.11 7.82 5.98
N LEU A 66 -5.73 6.59 5.59
CA LEU A 66 -6.63 5.61 4.97
C LEU A 66 -7.46 4.81 5.98
N LEU A 67 -6.92 4.55 7.17
CA LEU A 67 -7.61 3.78 8.21
C LEU A 67 -8.24 4.72 9.24
N PRO A 68 -9.55 4.60 9.52
CA PRO A 68 -10.13 5.22 10.71
C PRO A 68 -9.48 4.61 11.96
N ALA A 69 -9.39 5.39 13.04
CA ALA A 69 -8.56 5.06 14.20
C ALA A 69 -8.89 3.72 14.90
N GLU A 70 -10.07 3.19 14.64
CA GLU A 70 -10.57 1.94 15.20
C GLU A 70 -9.89 0.68 14.59
N GLU A 71 -9.28 0.79 13.40
CA GLU A 71 -8.66 -0.34 12.67
C GLU A 71 -7.11 -0.42 12.83
N TYR A 72 -6.46 0.56 13.47
CA TYR A 72 -5.00 0.56 13.70
C TYR A 72 -4.49 -0.69 14.41
N THR A 73 -5.32 -1.22 15.31
CA THR A 73 -5.02 -2.39 16.14
C THR A 73 -4.81 -3.65 15.30
N SER A 74 -5.49 -3.77 14.16
CA SER A 74 -5.39 -4.94 13.26
C SER A 74 -4.05 -4.98 12.51
N PHE A 75 -3.47 -3.81 12.23
CA PHE A 75 -2.16 -3.66 11.58
C PHE A 75 -1.00 -3.48 12.56
N GLY A 76 -1.26 -3.49 13.88
CA GLY A 76 -0.24 -3.31 14.91
C GLY A 76 0.49 -1.97 14.80
N ILE A 77 -0.22 -0.92 14.39
CA ILE A 77 0.27 0.47 14.43
C ILE A 77 -0.12 1.00 15.82
N PHE A 78 0.86 1.02 16.71
CA PHE A 78 0.71 1.58 18.05
C PHE A 78 1.35 2.96 18.08
N ASP A 79 0.65 3.91 18.71
CA ASP A 79 1.16 5.25 19.00
C ASP A 79 2.32 5.21 20.00
#